data_AF-A0A183CRL9-F1
#
_entry.id   AF-A0A183CRL9-F1
#
_cell.length_a   1.000
_cell.length_b   1.000
_cell.length_c   1.000
_cell.angle_alpha   90.00
_cell.angle_beta   90.00
_cell.angle_gamma   90.00
#
_symmetry.space_group_name_H-M   'P 1'
#
loop_
_entity.id
_entity.type
_entity.pdbx_description
1 polymer ?
#
loop_
_entity_poly.entity_id
_entity_poly.type
_entity_poly.pdbx_seq_one_letter_code
_entity_poly.pdbx_strand_id
1 'polypeptide(L)' 'MLCNIQASRQTQPGDSGGPLMREARGKWFLLGVTKGHSCDTRSCFTRITPHCNWISDKTNGDVKCYGNIA' A
#
# COMPACT_ATOMS: atom_id res chain seq x y z
N MET A 1 -4.16 -7.95 -2.98
CA MET A 1 -5.09 -6.86 -2.64
C MET A 1 -5.36 -6.90 -1.15
N LEU A 2 -5.38 -5.75 -0.48
CA LEU A 2 -5.76 -5.59 0.93
C LEU A 2 -7.06 -4.79 0.93
N CYS A 3 -8.10 -5.25 1.59
CA CYS A 3 -9.32 -4.47 1.64
C CYS A 3 -9.97 -4.58 3.01
N ASN A 4 -10.45 -3.44 3.51
CA ASN A 4 -11.12 -3.34 4.80
C ASN A 4 -12.49 -2.67 4.62
N ILE A 5 -13.46 -3.09 5.42
CA ILE A 5 -14.79 -2.46 5.48
C ILE A 5 -14.77 -1.58 6.73
N GLN A 6 -14.77 -0.26 6.54
CA GLN A 6 -14.83 0.69 7.65
C GLN A 6 -15.86 1.78 7.32
N ALA A 7 -17.05 1.67 7.89
CA ALA A 7 -18.16 2.58 7.57
C ALA A 7 -17.81 4.07 7.78
N SER A 8 -17.02 4.41 8.81
CA SER A 8 -16.72 5.80 9.19
C SER A 8 -15.40 6.37 8.66
N ARG A 9 -14.52 5.54 8.08
CA ARG A 9 -13.22 5.98 7.54
C ARG A 9 -12.89 5.20 6.28
N GLN A 10 -13.23 5.79 5.15
CA GLN A 10 -13.04 5.20 3.84
C GLN A 10 -12.20 6.11 2.97
N THR A 11 -11.40 5.51 2.09
CA THR A 11 -10.76 6.21 0.96
C THR A 11 -11.84 6.94 0.16
N GLN A 12 -11.60 8.19 -0.18
CA GLN A 12 -12.51 9.04 -0.94
C GLN A 12 -12.09 9.11 -2.42
N PRO A 13 -12.98 9.59 -3.31
CA PRO A 13 -12.57 10.04 -4.63
C PRO A 13 -11.42 11.03 -4.53
N GLY A 14 -10.33 10.78 -5.27
CA GLY A 14 -9.09 11.57 -5.19
C GLY A 14 -7.97 10.92 -4.38
N ASP A 15 -8.28 9.95 -3.49
CA ASP A 15 -7.26 9.22 -2.72
C ASP A 15 -6.55 8.13 -3.54
N SER A 16 -7.03 7.84 -4.75
CA SER A 16 -6.43 6.86 -5.67
C SER A 16 -4.94 7.15 -5.86
N GLY A 17 -4.09 6.14 -5.68
CA GLY A 17 -2.63 6.29 -5.72
C GLY A 17 -2.00 6.69 -4.38
N GLY A 18 -2.81 7.10 -3.39
CA GLY A 18 -2.33 7.46 -2.05
C GLY A 18 -1.76 6.28 -1.27
N PRO A 19 -0.86 6.53 -0.30
CA PRO A 19 -0.15 5.49 0.42
C PRO A 19 -0.93 4.96 1.64
N LEU A 20 -0.96 3.64 1.82
CA LEU A 20 -1.29 3.00 3.10
C LEU A 20 0.01 2.70 3.84
N MET A 21 0.26 3.44 4.91
CA MET A 21 1.52 3.40 5.66
C MET A 21 1.32 2.85 7.07
N ARG A 22 2.36 2.22 7.61
CA ARG A 22 2.44 1.85 9.03
C ARG A 22 3.78 2.27 9.61
N GLU A 23 3.76 2.88 10.78
CA GLU A 23 4.97 3.13 11.56
C GLU A 23 5.38 1.86 12.33
N ALA A 24 6.67 1.52 12.28
CA ALA A 24 7.28 0.53 13.15
C ALA A 24 8.69 0.99 13.52
N ARG A 25 8.97 1.08 14.83
CA ARG A 25 10.29 1.47 15.37
C ARG A 25 10.78 2.82 14.80
N GLY A 26 9.90 3.84 14.73
CA GLY A 26 10.27 5.17 14.22
C GLY A 26 10.46 5.25 12.70
N LYS A 27 10.14 4.19 11.96
CA LYS A 27 10.23 4.15 10.49
C LYS A 27 8.86 3.86 9.89
N TRP A 28 8.55 4.54 8.78
CA TRP A 28 7.31 4.34 8.05
C TRP A 28 7.49 3.34 6.91
N PHE A 29 6.56 2.40 6.79
CA PHE A 29 6.58 1.35 5.78
C PHE A 29 5.33 1.43 4.90
N LEU A 30 5.53 1.36 3.59
CA LEU A 30 4.43 1.29 2.62
C LEU A 30 3.89 -0.13 2.53
N LEU A 31 2.62 -0.29 2.90
CA LEU A 31 1.92 -1.58 2.87
C LEU A 31 1.05 -1.74 1.64
N GLY A 32 0.48 -0.63 1.15
CA GLY A 32 -0.42 -0.63 0.02
C GLY A 32 -0.56 0.71 -0.66
N VAL A 33 -1.14 0.69 -1.86
CA VAL A 33 -1.51 1.89 -2.63
C VAL A 33 -3.01 1.85 -2.87
N THR A 34 -3.69 2.95 -2.58
CA THR A 34 -5.15 3.07 -2.73
C THR A 34 -5.57 2.79 -4.16
N LYS A 35 -6.48 1.82 -4.36
CA LYS A 35 -6.95 1.43 -5.70
C LYS A 35 -8.08 2.33 -6.23
N GLY A 36 -8.63 3.19 -5.36
CA GLY A 36 -9.78 4.06 -5.63
C GLY A 36 -11.05 3.62 -4.93
N HIS A 37 -11.99 4.55 -4.81
CA HIS A 37 -13.28 4.35 -4.15
C HIS A 37 -14.24 3.59 -5.07
N SER A 38 -14.59 2.35 -4.73
CA SER A 38 -15.80 1.70 -5.22
C SER A 38 -17.00 2.21 -4.43
N CYS A 39 -18.19 2.25 -5.01
CA CYS A 39 -19.43 2.64 -4.32
C CYS A 39 -19.77 1.70 -3.13
N ASP A 40 -19.07 0.57 -3.06
CA ASP A 40 -19.09 -0.40 -1.97
C ASP A 40 -18.27 0.16 -0.80
N THR A 41 -18.74 0.02 0.43
CA THR A 41 -18.20 0.64 1.67
C THR A 41 -16.80 0.13 2.12
N ARG A 42 -15.98 -0.27 1.16
CA ARG A 42 -14.74 -1.00 1.31
C ARG A 42 -13.59 -0.17 0.74
N SER A 43 -12.62 0.12 1.61
CA SER A 43 -11.35 0.69 1.17
C SER A 43 -10.41 -0.43 0.74
N CYS A 44 -10.01 -0.40 -0.53
CA CYS A 44 -9.13 -1.40 -1.13
C CYS A 44 -7.79 -0.79 -1.55
N PHE A 45 -6.74 -1.55 -1.29
CA PHE A 45 -5.36 -1.20 -1.56
C PHE A 45 -4.68 -2.31 -2.36
N THR A 46 -3.86 -1.93 -3.33
CA THR A 46 -2.91 -2.83 -3.97
C THR A 46 -1.86 -3.22 -2.94
N ARG A 47 -1.69 -4.52 -2.67
CA ARG A 47 -0.69 -5.02 -1.71
C ARG A 47 0.70 -4.85 -2.32
N ILE A 48 1.65 -4.24 -1.61
CA ILE A 48 2.99 -3.99 -2.18
C ILE A 48 3.86 -5.24 -2.28
N THR A 49 3.73 -6.20 -1.34
CA THR A 49 4.63 -7.36 -1.23
C THR A 49 4.84 -8.15 -2.54
N PRO A 50 3.82 -8.43 -3.37
CA PRO A 50 4.00 -9.12 -4.65
C PRO A 50 4.77 -8.30 -5.71
N HIS A 51 4.88 -6.98 -5.54
CA HIS A 51 5.54 -6.07 -6.49
C HIS A 51 6.97 -5.72 -6.07
N CYS A 52 7.49 -6.28 -4.97
CA CYS A 52 8.81 -5.94 -4.43
C CYS A 52 9.95 -6.07 -5.45
N ASN A 53 9.99 -7.16 -6.22
CA ASN A 53 11.04 -7.36 -7.23
C ASN A 53 10.97 -6.28 -8.30
N TRP A 54 9.76 -6.03 -8.84
CA TRP A 54 9.55 -4.98 -9.84
C TRP A 54 9.92 -3.59 -9.31
N ILE A 55 9.57 -3.26 -8.06
CA ILE A 55 9.93 -1.98 -7.44
C ILE A 55 11.45 -1.85 -7.29
N SER A 56 12.12 -2.90 -6.81
CA SER A 56 13.57 -2.93 -6.68
C SER A 56 14.25 -2.74 -8.03
N ASP A 57 13.81 -3.47 -9.06
CA ASP A 57 14.34 -3.37 -10.42
C ASP A 57 14.15 -1.96 -11.02
N LYS A 58 13.00 -1.33 -10.79
CA LYS A 58 12.70 0.03 -11.29
C LYS A 58 13.38 1.15 -10.50
N THR A 59 13.91 0.84 -9.33
CA THR A 59 14.61 1.80 -8.46
C THR A 59 16.09 1.46 -8.35
N ASN A 60 16.63 0.57 -9.20
CA ASN A 60 18.02 0.10 -9.14
C ASN A 60 18.45 -0.37 -7.74
N GLY A 61 17.51 -0.94 -6.97
CA GLY A 61 17.74 -1.43 -5.61
C GLY A 61 17.68 -0.39 -4.49
N ASP A 62 17.34 0.87 -4.79
CA ASP A 62 17.22 1.94 -3.78
C ASP A 62 16.03 1.71 -2.83
N VAL A 63 14.93 1.14 -3.34
CA VAL A 63 13.75 0.80 -2.54
C VAL A 63 13.67 -0.71 -2.35
N LYS A 64 13.76 -1.16 -1.10
CA LYS A 64 13.71 -2.58 -0.72
C LYS A 64 12.52 -2.89 0.15
N CYS A 65 11.90 -4.04 -0.08
CA CYS A 65 10.89 -4.56 0.82
C CYS A 65 11.52 -5.16 2.07
N TYR A 66 11.00 -4.76 3.22
CA TYR A 66 11.40 -5.31 4.51
C TYR A 66 10.85 -6.74 4.63
N GLY A 67 11.73 -7.74 4.59
CA GLY A 67 11.37 -9.17 4.64
C GLY A 67 11.91 -10.03 3.49
N ASN A 68 12.48 -9.44 2.43
CA ASN A 68 13.23 -10.15 1.38
C ASN A 68 14.74 -9.95 1.55
N ILE A 69 15.24 -10.10 2.78
CA ILE A 69 16.67 -10.34 2.99
C ILE A 69 16.79 -11.86 3.00
N ALA A 70 17.40 -12.42 1.97
CA ALA A 70 17.90 -13.79 1.99
C ALA A 70 18.92 -13.95 3.11
#